data_AF-A0A562DKV6-F1
#
_entry.id   AF-A0A562DKV6-F1
#
_cell.length_a   1.000
_cell.length_b   1.000
_cell.length_c   1.000
_cell.angle_alpha   90.00
_cell.angle_beta   90.00
_cell.angle_gamma   90.00
#
_symmetry.space_group_name_H-M   'P 1'
#
loop_
_entity.id
_entity.type
_entity.pdbx_description
1 polymer ?
#
loop_
_entity_poly.entity_id
_entity_poly.type
_entity_poly.pdbx_seq_one_letter_code
_entity_poly.pdbx_strand_id
1 'polypeptide(L)'
;MVATLGGFALGLLLLALGGDSAVKGVSGLGQRLGLRPFVAGVLLLAFATSIPELAVNLRAVAIGQGHLALGNAVGSTLANLGLTLGLAALAAPLLLHARLLLPQLVLLVAAVLVLVLLGLDGYVGRIDGLVLVAAFIVALAHVLRRAAREAPEVQQGIAGYAATRTVPWLNLLRLAIAIPLLWFGARWVVSAGLDLGWAWGLTPLLAGLLPALPASFVRLELPALLVLAALAWPMLRGDRRLSRGEGGVLVAVFAAWIVLELALL
;
A
#
# COMPACT_ATOMS: atom_id res chain seq x y z
N MET A 1 -21.83 -6.26 16.88
CA MET A 1 -21.91 -5.87 15.46
C MET A 1 -21.81 -4.36 15.26
N VAL A 2 -22.79 -3.52 15.67
CA VAL A 2 -22.73 -2.06 15.46
C VAL A 2 -21.48 -1.42 16.07
N ALA A 3 -21.17 -1.74 17.33
CA ALA A 3 -19.97 -1.25 18.00
C ALA A 3 -18.67 -1.67 17.28
N THR A 4 -18.63 -2.90 16.76
CA THR A 4 -17.49 -3.44 15.99
C THR A 4 -17.31 -2.67 14.68
N LEU A 5 -18.38 -2.48 13.91
CA LEU A 5 -18.36 -1.69 12.68
C LEU A 5 -17.97 -0.24 12.94
N GLY A 6 -18.50 0.36 14.01
CA GLY A 6 -18.13 1.71 14.44
C GLY A 6 -16.65 1.82 14.82
N GLY A 7 -16.14 0.85 15.57
CA GLY A 7 -14.72 0.76 15.93
C GLY A 7 -13.81 0.59 14.71
N PHE A 8 -14.20 -0.24 13.75
CA PHE A 8 -13.47 -0.42 12.50
C PHE A 8 -13.42 0.87 11.67
N ALA A 9 -14.57 1.51 11.45
CA ALA A 9 -14.66 2.76 10.69
C ALA A 9 -13.89 3.90 11.37
N LEU A 10 -14.01 4.03 12.69
CA LEU A 10 -13.24 5.00 13.46
C LEU A 10 -11.74 4.70 13.39
N GLY A 11 -11.36 3.42 13.46
CA GLY A 11 -9.98 2.99 13.29
C GLY A 11 -9.40 3.42 11.94
N LEU A 12 -10.14 3.20 10.83
CA LEU A 12 -9.75 3.66 9.49
C LEU A 12 -9.60 5.18 9.43
N LEU A 13 -10.50 5.94 10.06
CA LEU A 13 -10.41 7.39 10.13
C LEU A 13 -9.15 7.84 10.88
N LEU A 14 -8.85 7.25 12.04
CA LEU A 14 -7.65 7.56 12.81
C LEU A 14 -6.38 7.22 12.02
N LEU A 15 -6.37 6.09 11.31
CA LEU A 15 -5.28 5.68 10.44
C LEU A 15 -5.05 6.70 9.30
N ALA A 16 -6.13 7.14 8.63
CA ALA A 16 -6.04 8.12 7.56
C ALA A 16 -5.48 9.47 8.06
N LEU A 17 -6.00 9.97 9.18
CA LEU A 17 -5.53 11.23 9.79
C LEU A 17 -4.10 11.11 10.33
N GLY A 18 -3.76 9.98 10.96
CA GLY A 18 -2.44 9.69 11.48
C GLY A 18 -1.39 9.57 10.37
N GLY A 19 -1.73 8.88 9.28
CA GLY A 19 -0.91 8.77 8.08
C GLY A 19 -0.61 10.14 7.49
N ASP A 20 -1.64 10.93 7.18
CA ASP A 20 -1.49 12.29 6.64
C ASP A 20 -0.61 13.19 7.53
N SER A 21 -0.83 13.13 8.85
CA SER A 21 -0.05 13.89 9.82
C SER A 21 1.42 13.45 9.86
N ALA A 22 1.70 12.14 9.88
CA ALA A 22 3.06 11.58 9.87
C ALA A 22 3.83 12.03 8.63
N VAL A 23 3.20 11.83 7.47
CA VAL A 23 3.71 12.09 6.13
C VAL A 23 4.08 13.57 5.97
N LYS A 24 3.16 14.48 6.34
CA LYS A 24 3.40 15.94 6.34
C LYS A 24 4.47 16.36 7.37
N GLY A 25 4.50 15.73 8.54
CA GLY A 25 5.49 16.00 9.59
C GLY A 25 6.91 15.64 9.14
N VAL A 26 7.11 14.41 8.65
CA VAL A 26 8.40 13.94 8.11
C VAL A 26 8.86 14.80 6.96
N SER A 27 7.98 15.13 6.00
CA SER A 27 8.34 15.97 4.86
C SER A 27 8.76 17.38 5.27
N GLY A 28 8.05 18.01 6.20
CA GLY A 28 8.36 19.35 6.68
C GLY A 28 9.68 19.43 7.45
N LEU A 29 10.00 18.42 8.28
CA LEU A 29 11.30 18.30 8.94
C LEU A 29 12.41 17.99 7.93
N GLY A 30 12.14 17.08 6.99
CA GLY A 30 13.06 16.72 5.93
C GLY A 30 13.53 17.93 5.11
N GLN A 31 12.59 18.78 4.70
CA GLN A 31 12.90 20.01 3.97
C GLN A 31 13.71 21.01 4.80
N ARG A 32 13.46 21.09 6.11
CA ARG A 32 14.29 21.88 7.04
C ARG A 32 15.72 21.37 7.14
N LEU A 33 15.92 20.06 7.02
CA LEU A 33 17.22 19.41 7.05
C LEU A 33 17.92 19.41 5.68
N GLY A 34 17.39 20.13 4.69
CA GLY A 34 18.00 20.28 3.37
C GLY A 34 17.52 19.27 2.32
N LEU A 35 16.49 18.45 2.60
CA LEU A 35 15.86 17.66 1.55
C LEU A 35 15.18 18.56 0.53
N ARG A 36 15.56 18.39 -0.74
CA ARG A 36 14.98 19.15 -1.86
C ARG A 36 13.47 18.86 -1.95
N PRO A 37 12.61 19.87 -2.23
CA PRO A 37 11.15 19.68 -2.31
C PRO A 37 10.73 18.53 -3.23
N PHE A 38 11.42 18.35 -4.36
CA PHE A 38 11.21 17.23 -5.26
C PHE A 38 11.38 15.85 -4.58
N VAL A 39 12.47 15.66 -3.84
CA VAL A 39 12.76 14.40 -3.12
C VAL A 39 11.72 14.18 -2.02
N ALA A 40 11.38 15.23 -1.28
CA ALA A 40 10.31 15.17 -0.28
C ALA A 40 8.96 14.80 -0.92
N GLY A 41 8.68 15.28 -2.12
CA GLY A 41 7.47 14.96 -2.89
C GLY A 41 7.40 13.49 -3.27
N VAL A 42 8.49 12.93 -3.83
CA VAL A 42 8.58 11.49 -4.14
C VAL A 42 8.40 10.64 -2.88
N LEU A 43 9.04 11.01 -1.77
CA LEU A 43 8.90 10.28 -0.50
C LEU A 43 7.48 10.35 0.06
N LEU A 44 6.84 11.52 0.00
CA LEU A 44 5.43 11.66 0.36
C LEU A 44 4.55 10.73 -0.48
N LEU A 45 4.69 10.76 -1.81
CA LEU A 45 3.95 9.88 -2.73
C LEU A 45 4.19 8.39 -2.42
N ALA A 46 5.42 8.00 -2.10
CA ALA A 46 5.78 6.62 -1.83
C ALA A 46 5.28 6.09 -0.48
N PHE A 47 5.22 6.94 0.55
CA PHE A 47 4.91 6.52 1.92
C PHE A 47 3.52 6.95 2.42
N ALA A 48 2.83 7.87 1.72
CA ALA A 48 1.55 8.45 2.16
C ALA A 48 0.51 7.37 2.51
N THR A 49 0.41 6.37 1.65
CA THR A 49 -0.54 5.26 1.73
C THR A 49 0.14 3.96 2.14
N SER A 50 1.26 4.02 2.85
CA SER A 50 1.94 2.83 3.36
C SER A 50 2.27 2.92 4.84
N ILE A 51 2.29 4.14 5.42
CA ILE A 51 2.42 4.32 6.86
C ILE A 51 1.23 3.73 7.63
N PRO A 52 -0.05 3.99 7.25
CA PRO A 52 -1.20 3.35 7.89
C PRO A 52 -1.15 1.81 7.84
N GLU A 53 -0.80 1.26 6.69
CA GLU A 53 -0.71 -0.17 6.40
C GLU A 53 0.42 -0.81 7.21
N LEU A 54 1.55 -0.11 7.32
CA LEU A 54 2.65 -0.53 8.19
C LEU A 54 2.20 -0.55 9.66
N ALA A 55 1.42 0.44 10.11
CA ALA A 55 0.88 0.43 11.48
C ALA A 55 -0.05 -0.78 11.74
N VAL A 56 -0.92 -1.11 10.78
CA VAL A 56 -1.77 -2.31 10.82
C VAL A 56 -0.93 -3.58 10.85
N ASN A 57 0.08 -3.69 9.97
CA ASN A 57 0.99 -4.85 9.90
C ASN A 57 1.78 -5.05 11.20
N LEU A 58 2.38 -3.98 11.73
CA LEU A 58 3.10 -4.02 13.00
C LEU A 58 2.18 -4.45 14.14
N ARG A 59 0.93 -3.95 14.15
CA ARG A 59 -0.06 -4.36 15.14
C ARG A 59 -0.43 -5.83 15.02
N ALA A 60 -0.68 -6.32 13.81
CA ALA A 60 -1.01 -7.71 13.54
C ALA A 60 0.12 -8.66 13.98
N VAL A 61 1.38 -8.35 13.62
CA VAL A 61 2.55 -9.11 14.07
C VAL A 61 2.69 -9.07 15.60
N ALA A 62 2.47 -7.92 16.23
CA ALA A 62 2.58 -7.77 17.69
C ALA A 62 1.57 -8.60 18.48
N ILE A 63 0.44 -8.99 17.88
CA ILE A 63 -0.56 -9.90 18.49
C ILE A 63 -0.43 -11.34 18.00
N GLY A 64 0.69 -11.71 17.35
CA GLY A 64 0.96 -13.05 16.85
C GLY A 64 0.26 -13.40 15.54
N GLN A 65 -0.36 -12.43 14.87
CA GLN A 65 -1.16 -12.62 13.66
C GLN A 65 -0.36 -12.25 12.40
N GLY A 66 0.81 -12.88 12.20
CA GLY A 66 1.77 -12.50 11.14
C GLY A 66 1.26 -12.69 9.70
N HIS A 67 0.45 -13.72 9.45
CA HIS A 67 -0.22 -13.96 8.17
C HIS A 67 -1.22 -12.83 7.81
N LEU A 68 -1.89 -12.20 8.79
CA LEU A 68 -2.71 -11.01 8.52
C LEU A 68 -1.86 -9.86 7.99
N ALA A 69 -0.63 -9.70 8.49
CA ALA A 69 0.26 -8.65 8.02
C ALA A 69 0.69 -8.87 6.56
N LEU A 70 0.94 -10.13 6.17
CA LEU A 70 1.23 -10.48 4.78
C LEU A 70 0.02 -10.29 3.87
N GLY A 71 -1.16 -10.78 4.29
CA GLY A 71 -2.42 -10.58 3.56
C GLY A 71 -2.78 -9.10 3.41
N ASN A 72 -2.56 -8.28 4.44
CA ASN A 72 -2.75 -6.83 4.34
C ASN A 72 -1.73 -6.18 3.37
N ALA A 73 -0.47 -6.61 3.37
CA ALA A 73 0.55 -6.08 2.45
C ALA A 73 0.22 -6.38 0.97
N VAL A 74 -0.20 -7.59 0.65
CA VAL A 74 -0.56 -7.98 -0.73
C VAL A 74 -1.96 -7.49 -1.10
N GLY A 75 -2.94 -7.66 -0.21
CA GLY A 75 -4.32 -7.21 -0.38
C GLY A 75 -4.45 -5.70 -0.59
N SER A 76 -3.68 -4.87 0.14
CA SER A 76 -3.66 -3.42 -0.10
C SER A 76 -3.07 -3.07 -1.47
N THR A 77 -2.09 -3.84 -1.95
CA THR A 77 -1.53 -3.66 -3.30
C THR A 77 -2.53 -4.05 -4.39
N LEU A 78 -3.24 -5.17 -4.21
CA LEU A 78 -4.36 -5.59 -5.07
C LEU A 78 -5.45 -4.51 -5.13
N ALA A 79 -5.88 -4.01 -3.96
CA ALA A 79 -6.86 -2.94 -3.86
C ALA A 79 -6.37 -1.65 -4.55
N ASN A 80 -5.09 -1.29 -4.39
CA ASN A 80 -4.57 -0.08 -5.01
C ASN A 80 -4.52 -0.17 -6.54
N LEU A 81 -4.11 -1.31 -7.10
CA LEU A 81 -4.07 -1.52 -8.55
C LEU A 81 -5.45 -1.74 -9.17
N GLY A 82 -6.29 -2.53 -8.53
CA GLY A 82 -7.60 -2.91 -9.06
C GLY A 82 -8.69 -1.90 -8.74
N LEU A 83 -8.84 -1.55 -7.47
CA LEU A 83 -9.91 -0.70 -6.97
C LEU A 83 -9.55 0.79 -7.05
N THR A 84 -8.47 1.22 -6.39
CA THR A 84 -8.14 2.66 -6.28
C THR A 84 -7.82 3.25 -7.65
N LEU A 85 -6.90 2.64 -8.40
CA LEU A 85 -6.55 3.09 -9.75
C LEU A 85 -7.74 2.96 -10.72
N GLY A 86 -8.50 1.87 -10.64
CA GLY A 86 -9.66 1.64 -11.48
C GLY A 86 -10.78 2.66 -11.26
N LEU A 87 -11.13 2.94 -10.01
CA LEU A 87 -12.11 3.97 -9.64
C LEU A 87 -11.63 5.37 -10.02
N ALA A 88 -10.34 5.68 -9.84
CA ALA A 88 -9.78 6.97 -10.25
C ALA A 88 -9.92 7.18 -11.77
N ALA A 89 -9.64 6.16 -12.58
CA ALA A 89 -9.80 6.21 -14.03
C ALA A 89 -11.27 6.29 -14.49
N LEU A 90 -12.19 5.62 -13.78
CA LEU A 90 -13.63 5.74 -14.01
C LEU A 90 -14.14 7.16 -13.75
N ALA A 91 -13.69 7.76 -12.64
CA ALA A 91 -14.05 9.14 -12.30
C ALA A 91 -13.54 10.12 -13.38
N ALA A 92 -12.26 10.07 -13.70
CA ALA A 92 -11.64 10.90 -14.72
C ALA A 92 -10.51 10.17 -15.45
N PRO A 93 -10.42 10.25 -16.79
CA PRO A 93 -9.30 9.70 -17.53
C PRO A 93 -7.96 10.24 -17.01
N LEU A 94 -7.07 9.36 -16.56
CA LEU A 94 -5.84 9.74 -15.88
C LEU A 94 -4.71 9.93 -16.87
N LEU A 95 -4.09 11.10 -16.92
CA LEU A 95 -2.87 11.31 -17.70
C LEU A 95 -1.70 10.57 -17.04
N LEU A 96 -1.25 9.51 -17.69
CA LEU A 96 -0.22 8.63 -17.15
C LEU A 96 1.14 8.93 -17.76
N HIS A 97 2.12 9.15 -16.88
CA HIS A 97 3.51 9.25 -17.26
C HIS A 97 4.10 7.83 -17.32
N ALA A 98 3.87 7.12 -18.43
CA ALA A 98 4.33 5.75 -18.67
C ALA A 98 5.81 5.53 -18.32
N ARG A 99 6.66 6.56 -18.56
CA ARG A 99 8.09 6.54 -18.25
C ARG A 99 8.39 6.41 -16.75
N LEU A 100 7.51 6.88 -15.88
CA LEU A 100 7.60 6.75 -14.44
C LEU A 100 6.94 5.45 -13.94
N LEU A 101 5.79 5.07 -14.50
CA LEU A 101 4.94 4.01 -13.97
C LEU A 101 5.36 2.60 -14.40
N LEU A 102 5.75 2.40 -15.66
CA LEU A 102 6.16 1.05 -16.14
C LEU A 102 7.30 0.43 -15.32
N PRO A 103 8.40 1.16 -15.00
CA PRO A 103 9.45 0.62 -14.14
C PRO A 103 8.95 0.25 -12.74
N GLN A 104 7.99 0.99 -12.19
CA GLN A 104 7.40 0.69 -10.88
C GLN A 104 6.59 -0.60 -10.96
N LEU A 105 5.86 -0.81 -12.05
CA LEU A 105 5.15 -2.07 -12.30
C LEU A 105 6.12 -3.26 -12.44
N VAL A 106 7.26 -3.09 -13.12
CA VAL A 106 8.31 -4.12 -13.16
C VAL A 106 8.86 -4.41 -11.76
N LEU A 107 9.15 -3.36 -10.98
CA LEU A 107 9.66 -3.52 -9.61
C LEU A 107 8.65 -4.22 -8.71
N LEU A 108 7.36 -3.95 -8.89
CA LEU A 108 6.30 -4.67 -8.19
C LEU A 108 6.32 -6.17 -8.53
N VAL A 109 6.31 -6.52 -9.83
CA VAL A 109 6.38 -7.92 -10.25
C VAL A 109 7.65 -8.60 -9.72
N ALA A 110 8.79 -7.92 -9.78
CA ALA A 110 10.04 -8.43 -9.22
C ALA A 110 9.94 -8.64 -7.70
N ALA A 111 9.35 -7.70 -6.95
CA ALA A 111 9.17 -7.82 -5.51
C ALA A 111 8.24 -8.99 -5.14
N VAL A 112 7.18 -9.22 -5.93
CA VAL A 112 6.29 -10.37 -5.78
C VAL A 112 7.04 -11.67 -6.03
N LEU A 113 7.85 -11.75 -7.08
CA LEU A 113 8.66 -12.94 -7.37
C LEU A 113 9.68 -13.21 -6.25
N VAL A 114 10.34 -12.18 -5.74
CA VAL A 114 11.26 -12.32 -4.59
C VAL A 114 10.51 -12.82 -3.37
N LEU A 115 9.34 -12.27 -3.05
CA LEU A 115 8.52 -12.72 -1.94
C LEU A 115 8.10 -14.19 -2.09
N VAL A 116 7.69 -14.61 -3.29
CA VAL A 116 7.35 -16.01 -3.60
C VAL A 116 8.56 -16.91 -3.36
N LEU A 117 9.73 -16.53 -3.87
CA LEU A 117 10.97 -17.32 -3.75
C LEU A 117 11.40 -17.49 -2.29
N LEU A 118 11.34 -16.41 -1.51
CA LEU A 118 11.67 -16.43 -0.09
C LEU A 118 10.65 -17.24 0.72
N GLY A 119 9.38 -17.26 0.29
CA GLY A 119 8.30 -17.99 0.94
C GLY A 119 8.10 -19.43 0.49
N LEU A 120 8.98 -20.01 -0.34
CA LEU A 120 8.80 -21.37 -0.88
C LEU A 120 8.84 -22.46 0.19
N ASP A 121 9.53 -22.22 1.29
CA ASP A 121 9.56 -23.08 2.47
C ASP A 121 8.30 -22.93 3.34
N GLY A 122 7.36 -22.08 2.91
CA GLY A 122 6.12 -21.77 3.60
C GLY A 122 6.28 -20.73 4.70
N TYR A 123 7.45 -20.13 4.89
CA TYR A 123 7.70 -19.17 5.96
C TYR A 123 8.39 -17.90 5.43
N VAL A 124 8.17 -16.77 6.10
CA VAL A 124 8.91 -15.52 5.81
C VAL A 124 9.51 -15.04 7.11
N GLY A 125 10.82 -15.27 7.25
CA GLY A 125 11.59 -14.96 8.44
C GLY A 125 12.19 -13.57 8.45
N ARG A 126 13.01 -13.32 9.48
CA ARG A 126 13.71 -12.03 9.66
C ARG A 126 14.73 -11.75 8.55
N ILE A 127 15.41 -12.79 8.06
CA ILE A 127 16.40 -12.66 7.00
C ILE A 127 15.70 -12.30 5.67
N ASP A 128 14.58 -12.96 5.37
CA ASP A 128 13.76 -12.66 4.20
C ASP A 128 13.23 -11.22 4.26
N GLY A 129 12.76 -10.79 5.43
CA GLY A 129 12.38 -9.41 5.68
C GLY A 129 13.53 -8.42 5.44
N LEU A 130 14.75 -8.75 5.86
CA LEU A 130 15.93 -7.91 5.63
C LEU A 130 16.28 -7.82 4.14
N VAL A 131 16.17 -8.93 3.40
CA VAL A 131 16.34 -8.97 1.95
C VAL A 131 15.30 -8.09 1.26
N LEU A 132 14.04 -8.18 1.67
CA LEU A 132 12.94 -7.35 1.12
C LEU A 132 13.15 -5.85 1.42
N VAL A 133 13.61 -5.50 2.62
CA VAL A 133 13.96 -4.11 2.97
C VAL A 133 15.13 -3.60 2.12
N ALA A 134 16.18 -4.42 1.94
CA ALA A 134 17.31 -4.06 1.10
C ALA A 134 16.88 -3.83 -0.36
N ALA A 135 16.04 -4.74 -0.89
CA ALA A 135 15.44 -4.61 -2.22
C ALA A 135 14.58 -3.33 -2.34
N PHE A 136 13.77 -3.02 -1.32
CA PHE A 136 12.99 -1.78 -1.26
C PHE A 136 13.88 -0.54 -1.29
N ILE A 137 14.98 -0.49 -0.53
CA ILE A 137 15.91 0.64 -0.54
C ILE A 137 16.54 0.83 -1.94
N VAL A 138 16.94 -0.27 -2.58
CA VAL A 138 17.49 -0.24 -3.95
C VAL A 138 16.44 0.26 -4.94
N ALA A 139 15.20 -0.24 -4.85
CA ALA A 139 14.08 0.18 -5.68
C ALA A 139 13.76 1.67 -5.49
N LEU A 140 13.71 2.15 -4.25
CA LEU A 140 13.47 3.55 -3.92
C LEU A 140 14.58 4.45 -4.48
N ALA A 141 15.85 4.06 -4.33
CA ALA A 141 16.97 4.79 -4.92
C ALA A 141 16.88 4.83 -6.45
N HIS A 142 16.46 3.72 -7.09
CA HIS A 142 16.23 3.67 -8.53
C HIS A 142 15.12 4.63 -8.97
N VAL A 143 13.98 4.62 -8.27
CA VAL A 143 12.84 5.52 -8.53
C VAL A 143 13.26 6.98 -8.37
N LEU A 144 13.98 7.34 -7.30
CA LEU A 144 14.48 8.70 -7.09
C LEU A 144 15.41 9.17 -8.21
N ARG A 145 16.37 8.32 -8.62
CA ARG A 145 17.30 8.64 -9.73
C ARG A 145 16.57 8.82 -11.05
N ARG A 146 15.54 8.02 -11.30
CA ARG A 146 14.76 8.09 -12.53
C ARG A 146 13.86 9.30 -12.56
N ALA A 147 13.14 9.56 -11.46
CA ALA A 147 12.26 10.70 -11.34
C ALA A 147 13.02 12.03 -11.49
N ALA A 148 14.28 12.10 -11.04
CA ALA A 148 15.15 13.27 -11.23
C ALA A 148 15.51 13.57 -12.70
N ARG A 149 15.25 12.63 -13.64
CA ARG A 149 15.47 12.80 -15.09
C ARG A 149 14.19 13.16 -15.85
N GLU A 150 13.06 13.30 -15.17
CA GLU A 150 11.81 13.70 -15.81
C GLU A 150 11.78 15.18 -16.20
N ALA A 151 10.83 15.54 -17.05
CA ALA A 151 10.66 16.91 -17.49
C ALA A 151 10.42 17.87 -16.31
N PRO A 152 10.90 19.14 -16.37
CA PRO A 152 10.77 20.10 -15.28
C PRO A 152 9.33 20.27 -14.78
N GLU A 153 8.33 20.20 -15.66
CA GLU A 153 6.92 20.32 -15.33
C GLU A 153 6.45 19.18 -14.39
N VAL A 154 6.91 17.95 -14.65
CA VAL A 154 6.61 16.79 -13.82
C VAL A 154 7.31 16.89 -12.47
N GLN A 155 8.56 17.36 -12.46
CA GLN A 155 9.30 17.56 -11.22
C GLN A 155 8.64 18.64 -10.34
N GLN A 156 8.15 19.72 -10.94
CA GLN A 156 7.42 20.78 -10.23
C GLN A 156 6.09 20.26 -9.66
N GLY A 157 5.35 19.44 -10.42
CA GLY A 157 4.13 18.80 -9.93
C GLY A 157 4.39 17.91 -8.71
N ILE A 158 5.43 17.07 -8.77
CA ILE A 158 5.84 16.22 -7.64
C ILE A 158 6.31 17.07 -6.45
N ALA A 159 7.10 18.11 -6.68
CA ALA A 159 7.55 19.02 -5.63
C ALA A 159 6.37 19.75 -4.96
N GLY A 160 5.29 20.01 -5.70
CA GLY A 160 4.05 20.59 -5.18
C GLY A 160 3.38 19.73 -4.10
N TYR A 161 3.46 18.39 -4.19
CA TYR A 161 2.98 17.50 -3.13
C TYR A 161 3.73 17.71 -1.80
N ALA A 162 4.99 18.15 -1.87
CA ALA A 162 5.79 18.48 -0.70
C ALA A 162 5.50 19.84 -0.08
N ALA A 163 4.59 20.65 -0.64
CA ALA A 163 4.24 21.94 -0.09
C ALA A 163 3.57 21.77 1.29
N THR A 164 4.38 21.85 2.34
CA THR A 164 3.95 21.81 3.74
C THR A 164 4.69 22.86 4.55
N ARG A 165 4.15 23.20 5.72
CA ARG A 165 4.82 24.11 6.65
C ARG A 165 6.14 23.48 7.12
N THR A 166 7.24 24.23 7.00
CA THR A 166 8.60 23.82 7.41
C THR A 166 8.94 24.27 8.83
N VAL A 167 7.95 24.65 9.63
CA VAL A 167 8.15 25.08 11.02
C VAL A 167 8.41 23.84 11.88
N PRO A 168 9.57 23.72 12.55
CA PRO A 168 9.97 22.48 13.21
C PRO A 168 9.00 22.00 14.28
N TRP A 169 8.58 22.88 15.20
CA TRP A 169 7.69 22.49 16.30
C TRP A 169 6.30 22.03 15.80
N LEU A 170 5.77 22.63 14.73
CA LEU A 170 4.51 22.20 14.11
C LEU A 170 4.64 20.78 13.53
N ASN A 171 5.79 20.47 12.93
CA ASN A 171 6.02 19.15 12.37
C ASN A 171 6.30 18.11 13.46
N LEU A 172 6.99 18.48 14.54
CA LEU A 172 7.13 17.63 15.72
C LEU A 172 5.76 17.35 16.37
N LEU A 173 4.89 18.36 16.45
CA LEU A 173 3.52 18.19 16.93
C LEU A 173 2.71 17.26 16.01
N ARG A 174 2.83 17.41 14.69
CA ARG A 174 2.21 16.48 13.73
C ARG A 174 2.65 15.04 13.95
N LEU A 175 3.94 14.81 14.17
CA LEU A 175 4.46 13.48 14.48
C LEU A 175 3.93 12.96 15.83
N ALA A 176 3.92 13.82 16.85
CA ALA A 176 3.41 13.49 18.18
C ALA A 176 1.93 13.13 18.17
N ILE A 177 1.12 13.77 17.30
CA ILE A 177 -0.29 13.43 17.07
C ILE A 177 -0.43 12.18 16.21
N ALA A 178 0.42 12.00 15.20
CA ALA A 178 0.36 10.87 14.30
C ALA A 178 0.57 9.52 15.02
N ILE A 179 1.50 9.45 15.97
CA ILE A 179 1.82 8.23 16.72
C ILE A 179 0.58 7.63 17.40
N PRO A 180 -0.14 8.35 18.30
CA PRO A 180 -1.33 7.81 18.93
C PRO A 180 -2.44 7.51 17.91
N LEU A 181 -2.66 8.37 16.90
CA LEU A 181 -3.67 8.12 15.87
C LEU A 181 -3.42 6.80 15.12
N LEU A 182 -2.16 6.57 14.69
CA LEU A 182 -1.77 5.34 14.02
C LEU A 182 -1.88 4.14 14.95
N TRP A 183 -1.47 4.27 16.22
CA TRP A 183 -1.51 3.18 17.19
C TRP A 183 -2.94 2.75 17.54
N PHE A 184 -3.81 3.71 17.87
CA PHE A 184 -5.22 3.44 18.17
C PHE A 184 -5.98 3.00 16.91
N GLY A 185 -5.71 3.64 15.77
CA GLY A 185 -6.30 3.27 14.49
C GLY A 185 -5.99 1.82 14.12
N ALA A 186 -4.70 1.45 14.13
CA ALA A 186 -4.28 0.08 13.83
C ALA A 186 -4.84 -0.93 14.84
N ARG A 187 -4.86 -0.58 16.14
CA ARG A 187 -5.45 -1.42 17.18
C ARG A 187 -6.91 -1.76 16.89
N TRP A 188 -7.72 -0.76 16.58
CA TRP A 188 -9.15 -0.95 16.35
C TRP A 188 -9.45 -1.62 15.01
N VAL A 189 -8.71 -1.29 13.95
CA VAL A 189 -8.86 -1.97 12.65
C VAL A 189 -8.54 -3.45 12.78
N VAL A 190 -7.44 -3.81 13.44
CA VAL A 190 -7.06 -5.22 13.61
C VAL A 190 -8.05 -5.97 14.51
N SER A 191 -8.43 -5.41 15.67
CA SER A 191 -9.36 -6.11 16.56
C SER A 191 -10.76 -6.22 15.96
N ALA A 192 -11.30 -5.13 15.41
CA ALA A 192 -12.64 -5.15 14.84
C ALA A 192 -12.68 -5.95 13.54
N GLY A 193 -11.62 -5.92 12.73
CA GLY A 193 -11.51 -6.75 11.52
C GLY A 193 -11.57 -8.24 11.84
N LEU A 194 -10.86 -8.68 12.88
CA LEU A 194 -10.94 -10.06 13.38
C LEU A 194 -12.37 -10.39 13.85
N ASP A 195 -12.96 -9.57 14.70
CA ASP A 195 -14.32 -9.78 15.22
C ASP A 195 -15.37 -9.86 14.10
N LEU A 196 -15.23 -9.03 13.05
CA LEU A 196 -16.10 -9.07 11.87
C LEU A 196 -15.91 -10.35 11.07
N GLY A 197 -14.66 -10.79 10.89
CA GLY A 197 -14.35 -12.06 10.22
C GLY A 197 -15.07 -13.24 10.89
N TRP A 198 -14.94 -13.35 12.21
CA TRP A 198 -15.63 -14.38 13.00
C TRP A 198 -17.16 -14.28 12.88
N ALA A 199 -17.71 -13.06 12.96
CA ALA A 199 -19.15 -12.85 12.89
C ALA A 199 -19.77 -13.16 11.51
N TRP A 200 -18.97 -13.08 10.44
CA TRP A 200 -19.40 -13.42 9.07
C TRP A 200 -19.05 -14.84 8.66
N GLY A 201 -18.54 -15.68 9.58
CA GLY A 201 -18.20 -17.06 9.27
C GLY A 201 -17.00 -17.20 8.34
N LEU A 202 -16.21 -16.13 8.17
CA LEU A 202 -14.97 -16.16 7.41
C LEU A 202 -13.96 -16.98 8.25
N THR A 203 -13.67 -18.22 7.81
CA THR A 203 -12.88 -19.21 8.55
C THR A 203 -11.45 -18.72 8.82
N PRO A 204 -10.72 -19.32 9.79
CA PRO A 204 -9.37 -18.92 10.21
C PRO A 204 -8.26 -18.98 9.14
N LEU A 205 -8.57 -19.34 7.89
CA LEU A 205 -7.72 -18.99 6.75
C LEU A 205 -7.52 -17.47 6.63
N LEU A 206 -8.47 -16.69 7.16
CA LEU A 206 -8.40 -15.24 7.37
C LEU A 206 -8.03 -14.83 8.81
N ALA A 207 -7.78 -15.76 9.75
CA ALA A 207 -7.58 -15.47 11.19
C ALA A 207 -6.57 -16.38 11.92
N GLY A 208 -5.56 -16.89 11.23
CA GLY A 208 -4.24 -16.97 11.86
C GLY A 208 -3.88 -18.06 12.82
N LEU A 209 -4.13 -19.30 12.44
CA LEU A 209 -3.73 -20.45 13.24
C LEU A 209 -2.64 -21.31 12.62
N LEU A 210 -1.97 -20.88 11.54
CA LEU A 210 -0.87 -21.64 10.94
C LEU A 210 0.42 -20.80 10.83
N PRO A 211 1.59 -21.39 11.18
CA PRO A 211 2.90 -20.77 10.96
C PRO A 211 3.35 -20.80 9.49
N ALA A 212 2.58 -21.43 8.61
CA ALA A 212 2.80 -21.46 7.18
C ALA A 212 2.02 -20.35 6.45
N LEU A 213 2.56 -19.86 5.33
CA LEU A 213 1.84 -18.97 4.40
C LEU A 213 0.45 -19.56 4.09
N PRO A 214 -0.64 -18.76 4.19
CA PRO A 214 -1.96 -19.26 3.87
C PRO A 214 -1.99 -19.85 2.46
N ALA A 215 -2.59 -21.02 2.29
CA ALA A 215 -2.68 -21.63 0.97
C ALA A 215 -3.45 -20.75 -0.03
N SER A 216 -4.44 -19.98 0.45
CA SER A 216 -5.17 -18.97 -0.33
C SER A 216 -4.25 -17.85 -0.81
N PHE A 217 -3.33 -17.38 0.03
CA PHE A 217 -2.37 -16.33 -0.31
C PHE A 217 -1.55 -16.69 -1.56
N VAL A 218 -0.99 -17.91 -1.57
CA VAL A 218 -0.18 -18.39 -2.71
C VAL A 218 -1.04 -18.71 -3.93
N ARG A 219 -2.24 -19.28 -3.74
CA ARG A 219 -3.10 -19.73 -4.84
C ARG A 219 -3.94 -18.64 -5.49
N LEU A 220 -4.30 -17.60 -4.74
CA LEU A 220 -5.28 -16.59 -5.15
C LEU A 220 -4.67 -15.19 -5.18
N GLU A 221 -4.05 -14.73 -4.09
CA GLU A 221 -3.59 -13.34 -3.99
C GLU A 221 -2.40 -13.04 -4.92
N LEU A 222 -1.35 -13.87 -4.89
CA LEU A 222 -0.16 -13.64 -5.72
C LEU A 222 -0.47 -13.75 -7.23
N PRO A 223 -1.24 -14.76 -7.70
CA PRO A 223 -1.66 -14.81 -9.10
C PRO A 223 -2.56 -13.64 -9.50
N ALA A 224 -3.52 -13.23 -8.65
CA ALA A 224 -4.37 -12.08 -8.93
C ALA A 224 -3.54 -10.79 -9.08
N LEU A 225 -2.50 -10.64 -8.27
CA LEU A 225 -1.61 -9.48 -8.35
C LEU A 225 -0.80 -9.48 -9.65
N LEU A 226 -0.29 -10.64 -10.06
CA LEU A 226 0.38 -10.79 -11.35
C LEU A 226 -0.56 -10.55 -12.53
N VAL A 227 -1.81 -11.01 -12.45
CA VAL A 227 -2.84 -10.75 -13.48
C VAL A 227 -3.15 -9.26 -13.57
N LEU A 228 -3.43 -8.59 -12.45
CA LEU A 228 -3.66 -7.14 -12.43
C LEU A 228 -2.44 -6.37 -12.95
N ALA A 229 -1.23 -6.79 -12.58
CA ALA A 229 -0.01 -6.19 -13.10
C ALA A 229 0.14 -6.40 -14.62
N ALA A 230 -0.14 -7.60 -15.11
CA ALA A 230 -0.10 -7.92 -16.54
C ALA A 230 -1.15 -7.14 -17.33
N LEU A 231 -2.35 -6.93 -16.78
CA LEU A 231 -3.40 -6.10 -17.38
C LEU A 231 -3.04 -4.62 -17.37
N ALA A 232 -2.44 -4.14 -16.28
CA ALA A 232 -1.96 -2.77 -16.20
C ALA A 232 -0.83 -2.49 -17.20
N TRP A 233 -0.01 -3.49 -17.55
CA TRP A 233 1.14 -3.31 -18.45
C TRP A 233 0.79 -2.64 -19.79
N PRO A 234 -0.12 -3.18 -20.64
CA PRO A 234 -0.51 -2.52 -21.88
C PRO A 234 -1.21 -1.18 -21.64
N MET A 235 -2.02 -1.06 -20.58
CA MET A 235 -2.72 0.19 -20.22
C MET A 235 -1.75 1.32 -19.88
N LEU A 236 -0.61 0.99 -19.25
CA LEU A 236 0.46 1.93 -18.93
C LEU A 236 1.40 2.20 -20.10
N ARG A 237 1.40 1.34 -21.13
CA ARG A 237 2.30 1.42 -22.30
C ARG A 237 1.63 2.07 -23.51
N GLY A 238 0.29 1.98 -23.58
CA GLY A 238 -0.57 2.56 -24.59
C GLY A 238 -0.73 4.07 -24.44
N ASP A 239 -1.86 4.61 -24.92
CA ASP A 239 -2.18 6.04 -24.90
C ASP A 239 -1.74 6.72 -23.59
N ARG A 240 -1.32 7.99 -23.65
CA ARG A 240 -0.87 8.76 -22.47
C ARG A 240 -1.97 8.96 -21.40
N ARG A 241 -3.10 8.25 -21.52
CA ARG A 241 -4.28 8.34 -20.67
C ARG A 241 -4.79 6.93 -20.35
N LEU A 242 -4.99 6.64 -19.07
CA LEU A 242 -5.82 5.52 -18.65
C LEU A 242 -7.28 5.90 -18.86
N SER A 243 -7.96 5.18 -19.75
CA SER A 243 -9.35 5.41 -20.12
C SER A 243 -10.33 4.91 -19.04
N ARG A 244 -11.57 5.40 -19.11
CA ARG A 244 -12.66 4.88 -18.25
C ARG A 244 -12.92 3.39 -18.48
N GLY A 245 -12.77 2.91 -19.72
CA GLY A 245 -12.95 1.49 -20.05
C GLY A 245 -11.91 0.61 -19.37
N GLU A 246 -10.63 0.99 -19.44
CA GLU A 246 -9.54 0.30 -18.74
C GLU A 246 -9.72 0.35 -17.22
N GLY A 247 -10.15 1.49 -16.68
CA GLY A 247 -10.53 1.61 -15.27
C GLY A 247 -11.64 0.64 -14.86
N GLY A 248 -12.67 0.49 -15.70
CA GLY A 248 -13.74 -0.48 -15.51
C GLY A 248 -13.24 -1.92 -15.51
N VAL A 249 -12.29 -2.27 -16.38
CA VAL A 249 -11.65 -3.59 -16.42
C VAL A 249 -10.89 -3.88 -15.11
N LEU A 250 -10.11 -2.92 -14.60
CA LEU A 250 -9.38 -3.09 -13.34
C LEU A 250 -10.32 -3.37 -12.15
N VAL A 251 -11.42 -2.60 -12.05
CA VAL A 251 -12.43 -2.80 -11.00
C VAL A 251 -13.14 -4.14 -11.16
N ALA A 252 -13.50 -4.52 -12.39
CA ALA A 252 -14.18 -5.79 -12.67
C ALA A 252 -13.31 -6.99 -12.29
N VAL A 253 -12.01 -6.96 -12.63
CA VAL A 253 -11.06 -8.02 -12.28
C VAL A 253 -10.86 -8.09 -10.77
N PHE A 254 -10.73 -6.95 -10.09
CA PHE A 254 -10.65 -6.91 -8.63
C PHE A 254 -11.90 -7.48 -7.95
N ALA A 255 -13.09 -7.10 -8.43
CA ALA A 255 -14.36 -7.63 -7.91
C ALA A 255 -14.50 -9.14 -8.19
N ALA A 256 -14.11 -9.60 -9.38
CA ALA A 256 -14.11 -11.02 -9.72
C ALA A 256 -13.17 -11.84 -8.82
N TRP A 257 -11.99 -11.28 -8.50
CA TRP A 257 -11.07 -11.88 -7.54
C TRP A 257 -11.69 -12.00 -6.14
N ILE A 258 -12.33 -10.94 -5.61
CA ILE A 258 -13.04 -11.01 -4.32
C ILE A 258 -14.13 -12.09 -4.33
N VAL A 259 -14.94 -12.15 -5.40
CA VAL A 259 -16.01 -13.16 -5.51
C VAL A 259 -15.43 -14.57 -5.56
N LEU A 260 -14.35 -14.78 -6.33
CA LEU A 260 -13.66 -16.07 -6.41
C LEU A 260 -13.09 -16.48 -5.05
N GLU A 261 -12.46 -15.55 -4.34
CA GLU A 261 -11.92 -15.80 -3.01
C GLU A 261 -13.02 -16.19 -2.02
N LEU A 262 -14.12 -15.45 -1.98
CA LEU A 262 -15.27 -15.76 -1.12
C LEU A 262 -15.94 -17.10 -1.48
N ALA A 263 -15.91 -17.52 -2.75
CA ALA A 263 -16.49 -18.78 -3.20
C ALA A 263 -15.61 -20.01 -2.90
N LEU A 264 -14.31 -19.80 -2.64
CA LEU A 264 -13.33 -20.85 -2.35
C LEU A 264 -13.01 -20.99 -0.86
N LEU A 265 -13.58 -20.11 -0.02
CA LEU A 265 -13.53 -20.12 1.45
C LEU A 265 -14.67 -20.94 2.05
#